data_AF-A0A8J3GNA1-F1
#
_entry.id   AF-A0A8J3GNA1-F1
#
_cell.length_a   1.000
_cell.length_b   1.000
_cell.length_c   1.000
_cell.angle_alpha   90.00
_cell.angle_beta   90.00
_cell.angle_gamma   90.00
#
_symmetry.space_group_name_H-M   'P 1'
#
loop_
_entity.id
_entity.type
_entity.pdbx_description
1 polymer ?
#
loop_
_entity_poly.entity_id
_entity_poly.type
_entity_poly.pdbx_seq_one_letter_code
_entity_poly.pdbx_strand_id
1 'polypeptide(L)'
;MAFEVFDKRMAPLAKAPSVTIQKRGIFSINKAAHKLIGEPETVELLFDKEAHVIAMRPSAESHAYTVRPQSERKTGQVILSATAFTQYYGVDTKVSRRYQPYEQDGMLCIDLTSPSVEVIGNRAKKQHGVEGEDDDLLDDDDEFPEEDMQT
;
A
#
# COMPACT_ATOMS: atom_id res chain seq x y z
N MET A 1 22.68 -34.86 -29.42
CA MET A 1 22.92 -34.59 -27.99
C MET A 1 22.71 -33.10 -27.76
N ALA A 2 21.76 -32.70 -26.93
CA ALA A 2 21.46 -31.30 -26.65
C ALA A 2 21.88 -30.98 -25.22
N PHE A 3 22.99 -30.26 -25.06
CA PHE A 3 23.38 -29.71 -23.77
C PHE A 3 22.85 -28.28 -23.69
N GLU A 4 22.09 -28.01 -22.63
CA GLU A 4 21.54 -26.69 -22.34
C GLU A 4 22.49 -25.95 -21.39
N VAL A 5 22.89 -24.73 -21.78
CA VAL A 5 23.74 -23.87 -20.94
C VAL A 5 22.85 -23.30 -19.83
N PHE A 6 23.06 -23.78 -18.60
CA PHE A 6 22.42 -23.21 -17.42
C PHE A 6 23.03 -21.82 -17.12
N ASP A 7 22.42 -20.78 -17.69
CA ASP A 7 22.79 -19.40 -17.41
C ASP A 7 22.17 -18.96 -16.07
N LYS A 8 22.92 -19.17 -14.99
CA LYS A 8 22.64 -18.66 -13.64
C LYS A 8 22.84 -17.13 -13.57
N ARG A 9 22.48 -16.38 -14.60
CA ARG A 9 22.44 -14.90 -14.63
C ARG A 9 21.04 -14.32 -14.84
N MET A 10 19.98 -15.13 -14.80
CA MET A 10 18.68 -14.60 -14.35
C MET A 10 18.67 -14.44 -12.82
N ALA A 11 19.59 -13.63 -12.30
CA ALA A 11 19.20 -12.81 -11.17
C ALA A 11 18.34 -11.71 -11.79
N PRO A 12 17.03 -11.61 -11.51
CA PRO A 12 16.26 -10.45 -11.92
C PRO A 12 16.78 -9.25 -11.12
N LEU A 13 17.88 -8.66 -11.61
CA LEU A 13 18.52 -7.49 -11.02
C LEU A 13 17.73 -6.22 -11.32
N ALA A 14 16.75 -6.31 -12.23
CA ALA A 14 15.65 -5.36 -12.32
C ALA A 14 14.62 -5.75 -11.26
N LYS A 15 14.58 -5.02 -10.14
CA LYS A 15 13.43 -5.06 -9.23
C LYS A 15 12.17 -4.89 -10.08
N ALA A 16 11.30 -5.90 -10.08
CA ALA A 16 10.06 -5.83 -10.85
C ALA A 16 9.35 -4.50 -10.57
N PRO A 17 8.77 -3.84 -11.59
CA PRO A 17 8.06 -2.59 -11.38
C PRO A 17 6.98 -2.84 -10.33
N SER A 18 6.90 -1.96 -9.33
CA SER A 18 5.97 -2.12 -8.22
C SER A 18 5.47 -0.77 -7.75
N VAL A 19 4.16 -0.65 -7.58
CA VAL A 19 3.52 0.52 -6.99
C VAL A 19 2.84 0.09 -5.70
N THR A 20 3.03 0.86 -4.64
CA THR A 20 2.35 0.64 -3.36
C THR A 20 1.42 1.81 -3.11
N ILE A 21 0.12 1.52 -3.06
CA ILE A 21 -0.88 2.47 -2.61
C ILE A 21 -0.94 2.34 -1.09
N GLN A 22 -0.49 3.38 -0.40
CA GLN A 22 -0.48 3.45 1.05
C GLN A 22 -1.76 4.11 1.56
N LYS A 23 -1.94 4.05 2.89
CA LYS A 23 -3.00 4.77 3.57
C LYS A 23 -3.00 6.26 3.20
N ARG A 24 -4.20 6.85 3.16
CA ARG A 24 -4.43 8.28 2.85
C ARG A 24 -4.13 8.67 1.39
N GLY A 25 -4.06 7.70 0.47
CA GLY A 25 -3.87 7.99 -0.96
C GLY A 25 -2.45 8.44 -1.32
N ILE A 26 -1.43 7.92 -0.61
CA ILE A 26 -0.01 8.13 -0.96
C ILE A 26 0.45 6.98 -1.83
N PHE A 27 1.01 7.29 -3.00
CA PHE A 27 1.44 6.31 -4.00
C PHE A 27 2.96 6.26 -3.95
N SER A 28 3.54 5.12 -3.61
CA SER A 28 4.99 4.89 -3.61
C SER A 28 5.35 4.01 -4.79
N ILE A 29 6.15 4.56 -5.70
CA ILE A 29 6.52 3.96 -6.98
C ILE A 29 8.01 3.66 -6.93
N ASN A 30 8.39 2.45 -7.30
CA ASN A 30 9.80 2.08 -7.35
C ASN A 30 10.50 2.65 -8.61
N LYS A 31 11.83 2.69 -8.58
CA LYS A 31 12.62 3.20 -9.71
C LYS A 31 12.29 2.51 -11.04
N ALA A 32 12.04 1.20 -11.01
CA ALA A 32 11.74 0.45 -12.23
C ALA A 32 10.43 0.93 -12.87
N ALA A 33 9.38 1.13 -12.08
CA ALA A 33 8.10 1.66 -12.56
C ALA A 33 8.20 3.14 -12.98
N HIS A 34 8.98 3.97 -12.29
CA HIS A 34 9.22 5.35 -12.71
C HIS A 34 9.99 5.42 -14.03
N LYS A 35 10.92 4.49 -14.27
CA LYS A 35 11.66 4.37 -15.53
C LYS A 35 10.79 3.91 -16.71
N LEU A 36 9.72 3.15 -16.48
CA LEU A 36 8.79 2.74 -17.55
C LEU A 36 8.13 3.93 -18.24
N ILE A 37 7.84 4.99 -17.47
CA ILE A 37 7.22 6.22 -17.97
C ILE A 37 8.23 7.33 -18.27
N GLY A 38 9.54 7.03 -18.30
CA GLY A 38 10.58 7.99 -18.66
C GLY A 38 11.04 8.92 -17.52
N GLU A 39 10.81 8.55 -16.27
CA GLU A 39 11.20 9.32 -15.08
C GLU A 39 10.63 10.76 -15.01
N PRO A 40 9.31 10.96 -15.20
CA PRO A 40 8.71 12.30 -15.22
C PRO A 40 8.67 12.96 -13.83
N GLU A 41 8.79 14.28 -13.81
CA GLU A 41 8.66 15.10 -12.60
C GLU A 41 7.18 15.33 -12.21
N THR A 42 6.30 15.32 -13.21
CA THR A 42 4.86 15.52 -13.06
C THR A 42 4.08 14.49 -13.86
N VAL A 43 3.01 13.96 -13.25
CA VAL A 43 2.17 12.94 -13.86
C VAL A 43 0.70 13.27 -13.67
N GLU A 44 -0.09 13.03 -14.69
CA GLU A 44 -1.54 13.07 -14.63
C GLU A 44 -2.08 11.71 -14.21
N LEU A 45 -3.07 11.72 -13.32
CA LEU A 45 -3.76 10.53 -12.86
C LEU A 45 -5.09 10.39 -13.57
N LEU A 46 -5.32 9.23 -14.15
CA LEU A 46 -6.54 8.85 -14.87
C LEU A 46 -7.17 7.68 -14.12
N PHE A 47 -8.50 7.69 -13.99
CA PHE A 47 -9.25 6.59 -13.38
C PHE A 47 -10.24 6.02 -14.37
N ASP A 48 -10.14 4.74 -14.63
CA ASP A 48 -11.15 3.98 -15.34
C ASP A 48 -12.13 3.38 -14.32
N LYS A 49 -13.37 3.87 -14.32
CA LYS A 49 -14.44 3.40 -13.42
C LYS A 49 -14.97 2.02 -13.81
N GLU A 50 -14.90 1.66 -15.08
CA GLU A 50 -15.43 0.38 -15.56
C GLU A 50 -14.43 -0.73 -15.23
N ALA A 51 -13.17 -0.51 -15.60
CA ALA A 51 -12.09 -1.48 -15.35
C ALA A 51 -11.50 -1.41 -13.93
N HIS A 52 -11.81 -0.36 -13.14
CA HIS A 52 -11.17 -0.08 -11.84
C HIS A 52 -9.64 -0.01 -11.95
N VAL A 53 -9.15 0.65 -13.00
CA VAL A 53 -7.72 0.82 -13.30
C VAL A 53 -7.32 2.27 -13.06
N ILE A 54 -6.20 2.47 -12.36
CA ILE A 54 -5.56 3.78 -12.25
C ILE A 54 -4.44 3.84 -13.29
N ALA A 55 -4.49 4.81 -14.20
CA ALA A 55 -3.41 5.08 -15.13
C ALA A 55 -2.65 6.35 -14.74
N MET A 56 -1.33 6.32 -14.85
CA MET A 56 -0.46 7.45 -14.59
C MET A 56 0.27 7.82 -15.88
N ARG A 57 0.02 9.02 -16.37
CA ARG A 57 0.60 9.53 -17.62
C ARG A 57 1.59 10.65 -17.34
N PRO A 58 2.81 10.66 -17.91
CA PRO A 58 3.69 11.82 -17.84
C PRO A 58 3.00 13.04 -18.48
N SER A 59 2.89 14.14 -17.74
CA SER A 59 2.22 15.35 -18.22
C SER A 59 2.78 16.58 -17.51
N ALA A 60 2.98 17.67 -18.25
CA ALA A 60 3.47 18.95 -17.74
C ALA A 60 2.34 19.96 -17.45
N GLU A 61 1.09 19.51 -17.47
CA GLU A 61 -0.09 20.34 -17.24
C GLU A 61 -0.17 20.86 -15.80
N SER A 62 -0.87 21.98 -15.59
CA SER A 62 -0.99 22.62 -14.27
C SER A 62 -1.72 21.75 -13.23
N HIS A 63 -2.55 20.81 -13.66
CA HIS A 63 -3.26 19.86 -12.79
C HIS A 63 -2.50 18.54 -12.62
N ALA A 64 -1.29 18.41 -13.18
CA ALA A 64 -0.46 17.24 -12.97
C ALA A 64 0.05 17.18 -11.53
N TYR A 65 0.14 15.96 -11.01
CA TYR A 65 0.66 15.68 -9.68
C TYR A 65 2.18 15.62 -9.71
N THR A 66 2.83 16.35 -8.81
CA THR A 66 4.28 16.31 -8.67
C THR A 66 4.73 14.99 -8.05
N VAL A 67 5.69 14.34 -8.70
CA VAL A 67 6.38 13.15 -8.23
C VAL A 67 7.62 13.58 -7.45
N ARG A 68 7.75 13.15 -6.20
CA ARG A 68 8.87 13.54 -5.32
C ARG A 68 9.69 12.33 -4.90
N PRO A 69 11.02 12.41 -4.80
CA PRO A 69 11.81 11.33 -4.24
C PRO A 69 11.44 11.10 -2.76
N GLN A 70 11.23 9.84 -2.36
CA GLN A 70 10.85 9.49 -0.98
C GLN A 70 12.00 9.66 0.01
N SER A 71 13.24 9.58 -0.45
CA SER A 71 14.43 9.76 0.37
C SER A 71 15.59 10.27 -0.48
N GLU A 72 16.48 11.03 0.15
CA GLU A 72 17.76 11.46 -0.44
C GLU A 72 18.71 10.29 -0.70
N ARG A 73 18.47 9.14 -0.05
CA ARG A 73 19.20 7.90 -0.30
C ARG A 73 18.85 7.35 -1.68
N LYS A 74 19.85 6.79 -2.38
CA LYS A 74 19.81 6.25 -3.76
C LYS A 74 18.85 5.06 -4.00
N THR A 75 17.73 4.95 -3.29
CA THR A 75 16.73 3.89 -3.51
C THR A 75 15.95 4.11 -4.81
N GLY A 76 15.90 5.35 -5.30
CA GLY A 76 15.16 5.72 -6.52
C GLY A 76 13.66 5.52 -6.37
N GLN A 77 13.16 5.47 -5.13
CA GLN A 77 11.73 5.41 -4.86
C GLN A 77 11.16 6.82 -4.90
N VAL A 78 10.07 6.96 -5.61
CA VAL A 78 9.34 8.22 -5.71
C VAL A 78 7.96 8.06 -5.09
N ILE A 79 7.46 9.14 -4.52
CA ILE A 79 6.15 9.24 -3.90
C ILE A 79 5.34 10.32 -4.58
N LEU A 80 4.04 10.09 -4.60
CA LEU A 80 3.06 10.99 -5.16
C LEU A 80 1.84 11.02 -4.25
N SER A 81 1.38 12.22 -3.92
CA SER A 81 0.24 12.45 -3.04
C SER A 81 -1.04 12.57 -3.87
N ALA A 82 -1.75 11.45 -4.04
CA ALA A 82 -3.00 11.37 -4.79
C ALA A 82 -4.24 11.40 -3.87
N THR A 83 -4.15 12.00 -2.68
CA THR A 83 -5.23 11.97 -1.68
C THR A 83 -6.55 12.49 -2.26
N ALA A 84 -6.53 13.66 -2.91
CA ALA A 84 -7.72 14.25 -3.55
C ALA A 84 -8.31 13.33 -4.63
N PHE A 85 -7.45 12.71 -5.45
CA PHE A 85 -7.87 11.77 -6.49
C PHE A 85 -8.53 10.52 -5.90
N THR A 86 -7.91 9.89 -4.89
CA THR A 86 -8.48 8.70 -4.24
C THR A 86 -9.79 8.98 -3.52
N GLN A 87 -9.94 10.17 -2.92
CA GLN A 87 -11.20 10.59 -2.30
C GLN A 87 -12.29 10.87 -3.34
N TYR A 88 -11.93 11.55 -4.44
CA TYR A 88 -12.85 11.89 -5.52
C TYR A 88 -13.44 10.65 -6.20
N TYR A 89 -12.62 9.63 -6.45
CA TYR A 89 -13.04 8.37 -7.08
C TYR A 89 -13.44 7.28 -6.10
N GLY A 90 -13.36 7.52 -4.78
CA GLY A 90 -13.75 6.54 -3.76
C GLY A 90 -12.86 5.30 -3.69
N VAL A 91 -11.57 5.42 -4.06
CA VAL A 91 -10.61 4.31 -4.00
C VAL A 91 -10.36 3.92 -2.55
N ASP A 92 -10.56 2.64 -2.20
CA ASP A 92 -10.32 2.15 -0.83
C ASP A 92 -8.82 2.15 -0.50
N THR A 93 -8.40 3.16 0.27
CA THR A 93 -7.02 3.32 0.76
C THR A 93 -6.93 3.06 2.26
N LYS A 94 -7.85 2.28 2.85
CA LYS A 94 -7.80 1.92 4.29
C LYS A 94 -6.55 1.12 4.66
N VAL A 95 -6.09 0.27 3.74
CA VAL A 95 -4.91 -0.60 3.90
C VAL A 95 -3.86 -0.26 2.85
N SER A 96 -2.59 -0.51 3.21
CA SER A 96 -1.50 -0.35 2.25
C SER A 96 -1.42 -1.60 1.37
N ARG A 97 -1.61 -1.45 0.06
CA ARG A 97 -1.58 -2.54 -0.91
C ARG A 97 -0.49 -2.32 -1.96
N ARG A 98 0.24 -3.37 -2.30
CA ARG A 98 1.23 -3.37 -3.37
C ARG A 98 0.65 -4.04 -4.61
N TYR A 99 0.73 -3.32 -5.71
CA TYR A 99 0.28 -3.71 -7.03
C TYR A 99 1.49 -3.82 -7.97
N GLN A 100 1.34 -4.71 -8.95
CA GLN A 100 2.28 -4.82 -10.06
C GLN A 100 1.72 -3.98 -11.21
N PRO A 101 2.29 -2.78 -11.48
CA PRO A 101 1.87 -1.99 -12.62
C PRO A 101 2.30 -2.64 -13.93
N TYR A 102 1.64 -2.27 -15.01
CA TYR A 102 2.05 -2.55 -16.37
C TYR A 102 2.14 -1.24 -17.15
N GLU A 103 3.04 -1.20 -18.13
CA GLU A 103 3.11 -0.08 -19.06
C GLU A 103 2.13 -0.34 -20.20
N GLN A 104 1.33 0.67 -20.54
CA GLN A 104 0.46 0.65 -21.70
C GLN A 104 0.44 2.04 -22.34
N ASP A 105 0.81 2.14 -23.61
CA ASP A 105 0.81 3.39 -24.39
C ASP A 105 1.58 4.54 -23.71
N GLY A 106 2.72 4.24 -23.05
CA GLY A 106 3.51 5.23 -22.30
C GLY A 106 2.87 5.70 -20.99
N MET A 107 1.82 5.02 -20.53
CA MET A 107 1.17 5.24 -19.24
C MET A 107 1.43 4.05 -18.32
N LEU A 108 1.58 4.33 -17.03
CA LEU A 108 1.69 3.30 -16.01
C LEU A 108 0.29 2.95 -15.50
N CYS A 109 -0.21 1.78 -15.87
CA CYS A 109 -1.52 1.30 -15.47
C CYS A 109 -1.42 0.39 -14.24
N ILE A 110 -2.34 0.57 -13.30
CA ILE A 110 -2.44 -0.15 -12.04
C ILE A 110 -3.85 -0.69 -11.94
N ASP A 111 -3.98 -2.00 -12.09
CA ASP A 111 -5.25 -2.70 -11.91
C ASP A 111 -5.52 -2.93 -10.42
N LEU A 112 -6.65 -2.39 -9.93
CA LEU A 112 -7.08 -2.55 -8.54
C LEU A 112 -7.85 -3.85 -8.31
N THR A 113 -8.33 -4.51 -9.37
CA THR A 113 -9.12 -5.75 -9.32
C THR A 113 -8.23 -7.00 -9.27
N SER A 114 -7.03 -6.92 -9.84
CA SER A 114 -6.03 -7.99 -9.80
C SER A 114 -5.59 -8.33 -8.36
N PRO A 115 -5.19 -9.60 -8.10
CA PRO A 115 -4.74 -10.03 -6.78
C PRO A 115 -3.55 -9.20 -6.31
N SER A 116 -3.80 -8.31 -5.34
CA SER A 116 -2.80 -7.40 -4.78
C SER A 116 -2.23 -7.96 -3.48
N VAL A 117 -0.93 -7.71 -3.25
CA VAL A 117 -0.27 -8.15 -2.02
C VAL A 117 -0.46 -7.06 -0.97
N GLU A 118 -1.19 -7.38 0.10
CA GLU A 118 -1.32 -6.47 1.24
C GLU A 118 0.05 -6.27 1.91
N VAL A 119 0.47 -5.01 2.04
CA VAL A 119 1.71 -4.66 2.73
C VAL A 119 1.39 -4.51 4.21
N ILE A 120 1.44 -5.63 4.92
CA ILE A 120 1.36 -5.64 6.38
C ILE A 120 2.68 -5.09 6.93
N GLY A 121 2.72 -3.79 7.21
CA GLY A 121 3.82 -3.20 7.95
C GLY A 121 3.90 -3.82 9.35
N ASN A 122 5.11 -4.08 9.83
CA ASN A 122 5.42 -4.69 11.15
C ASN A 122 4.83 -3.95 12.38
N ARG A 123 4.05 -2.89 12.17
CA ARG A 123 3.35 -2.07 13.17
C ARG A 123 1.88 -2.47 13.36
N ALA A 124 1.28 -3.25 12.43
CA ALA A 124 -0.11 -3.69 12.53
C ALA A 124 -0.35 -4.75 13.62
N LYS A 125 0.71 -5.37 14.16
CA LYS A 125 0.60 -6.41 15.19
C LYS A 125 0.17 -5.90 16.57
N LYS A 126 -0.06 -4.58 16.76
CA LYS A 126 -0.45 -4.02 18.07
C LYS A 126 -1.93 -3.65 18.21
N GLN A 127 -2.80 -3.90 17.22
CA GLN A 127 -4.22 -3.48 17.33
C GLN A 127 -5.23 -4.53 16.85
N HIS A 128 -4.92 -5.82 16.96
CA HIS A 128 -5.96 -6.86 16.95
C HIS A 128 -5.74 -7.77 18.15
N GLY A 129 -6.43 -7.41 19.23
CA GLY A 129 -6.57 -8.13 20.48
C GLY A 129 -7.98 -7.88 21.01
N VAL A 130 -8.95 -8.42 20.27
CA VAL A 130 -10.24 -9.00 20.68
C VAL A 130 -11.14 -8.18 21.61
N GLU A 131 -12.23 -7.66 21.03
CA GLU A 131 -13.49 -7.37 21.73
C GLU A 131 -14.35 -8.64 21.76
N GLY A 132 -14.96 -8.91 22.91
CA GLY A 132 -16.22 -9.64 23.03
C GLY A 132 -16.15 -11.04 23.63
N GLU A 133 -16.46 -11.14 24.93
CA GLU A 133 -17.22 -12.24 25.54
C GLU A 133 -17.74 -11.73 26.90
N ASP A 134 -18.90 -11.07 26.83
CA ASP A 134 -19.82 -10.91 27.95
C ASP A 134 -20.57 -12.25 28.11
N ASP A 135 -20.46 -12.85 29.30
CA ASP A 135 -21.27 -13.91 29.94
C ASP A 135 -20.33 -14.42 31.07
N ASP A 136 -20.67 -14.56 32.34
CA ASP A 136 -21.95 -14.67 33.00
C ASP A 136 -21.67 -14.63 34.52
N LEU A 137 -22.61 -14.06 35.28
CA LEU A 137 -23.11 -14.56 36.57
C LEU A 137 -22.28 -14.53 37.89
N LEU A 138 -22.91 -13.83 38.85
CA LEU A 138 -22.96 -14.03 40.32
C LEU A 138 -21.85 -13.40 41.18
N ASP A 139 -22.06 -12.15 41.60
CA ASP A 139 -21.58 -11.67 42.91
C ASP A 139 -22.64 -12.08 43.95
N ASP A 140 -22.50 -13.31 44.43
CA ASP A 140 -23.12 -13.81 45.65
C ASP A 140 -22.57 -13.00 46.85
N ASP A 141 -23.51 -12.54 47.67
CA ASP A 141 -23.41 -12.39 49.11
C ASP A 141 -22.37 -11.41 49.69
N ASP A 142 -22.88 -10.18 49.83
CA ASP A 142 -22.97 -9.46 51.11
C ASP A 142 -22.81 -10.38 52.34
N GLU A 143 -21.58 -10.56 52.83
CA GLU A 143 -21.35 -11.10 54.18
C GLU A 143 -20.17 -10.39 54.86
N PHE A 144 -20.50 -9.32 55.57
CA PHE A 144 -19.68 -8.80 56.66
C PHE A 144 -19.57 -9.86 57.77
N PRO A 145 -18.39 -10.08 58.35
CA PRO A 145 -18.30 -10.40 59.76
C PRO A 145 -17.76 -9.19 60.53
N GLU A 146 -18.59 -8.75 61.46
CA GLU A 146 -18.25 -7.86 62.55
C GLU A 146 -17.11 -8.41 63.42
N GLU A 147 -16.45 -7.45 64.07
CA GLU A 147 -15.69 -7.50 65.32
C GLU A 147 -15.62 -8.83 66.09
N ASP A 148 -14.41 -9.19 66.56
CA ASP A 148 -14.16 -9.17 68.02
C ASP A 148 -12.67 -9.34 68.38
N MET A 149 -12.23 -8.45 69.30
CA MET A 149 -11.26 -8.59 70.41
C MET A 149 -10.00 -9.50 70.23
N GLN A 150 -8.77 -9.14 70.64
CA GLN A 150 -8.35 -8.64 71.95
C GLN A 150 -6.82 -8.51 71.98
N THR A 151 -6.26 -7.41 72.50
CA THR A 151 -5.32 -7.39 73.64
C THR A 151 -5.02 -5.96 74.09
#